data_AF-A0A928EF12-F1
#
_entry.id   AF-A0A928EF12-F1
#
_cell.length_a   1.000
_cell.length_b   1.000
_cell.length_c   1.000
_cell.angle_alpha   90.00
_cell.angle_beta   90.00
_cell.angle_gamma   90.00
#
_symmetry.space_group_name_H-M   'P 1'
#
loop_
_entity.id
_entity.type
_entity.pdbx_description
1 polymer ?
#
loop_
_entity_poly.entity_id
_entity_poly.type
_entity_poly.pdbx_seq_one_letter_code
_entity_poly.pdbx_strand_id
1 'polypeptide(L)'
;AYAEVEDDIQSMLQRAGAIRERLIGLVDEDAEAFEPLSRAYGIPKDDPTRDAVLEQATKAACVAPMEMMRQICRSIDLLEEMGQKGSKMLVSDVGCGALLARAALEAASMNVFVNTKTLRDRDHAVMLEAECDAMLASYGPKAEQVAADVMMRIRG
;
A
#
# COMPACT_ATOMS: atom_id res chain seq x y z
N ALA A 1 -30.55 4.44 16.00
CA ALA A 1 -30.11 3.12 16.50
C ALA A 1 -29.86 2.12 15.36
N TYR A 2 -30.85 1.46 14.76
CA TYR A 2 -30.59 0.50 13.66
C TYR A 2 -30.20 1.19 12.33
N ALA A 3 -30.84 2.30 11.97
CA ALA A 3 -30.54 3.04 10.73
C ALA A 3 -29.14 3.66 10.71
N GLU A 4 -28.67 4.19 11.85
CA GLU A 4 -27.32 4.81 11.95
C GLU A 4 -26.19 3.78 11.77
N VAL A 5 -26.38 2.54 12.26
CA VAL A 5 -25.42 1.45 12.05
C VAL A 5 -25.41 1.00 10.59
N GLU A 6 -26.57 1.04 9.92
CA GLU A 6 -26.69 0.69 8.51
C GLU A 6 -26.00 1.72 7.61
N ASP A 7 -26.18 3.02 7.87
CA ASP A 7 -25.50 4.10 7.15
C ASP A 7 -23.97 4.04 7.30
N ASP A 8 -23.48 3.78 8.51
CA ASP A 8 -22.05 3.59 8.79
C ASP A 8 -21.48 2.40 8.02
N ILE A 9 -22.19 1.26 8.01
CA ILE A 9 -21.76 0.06 7.26
C ILE A 9 -21.73 0.34 5.76
N GLN A 10 -22.74 1.01 5.19
CA GLN A 10 -22.76 1.34 3.77
C GLN A 10 -21.61 2.27 3.40
N SER A 11 -21.32 3.27 4.22
CA SER A 11 -20.17 4.17 4.06
C SER A 11 -18.84 3.41 4.07
N MET A 12 -18.67 2.48 5.01
CA MET A 12 -17.48 1.62 5.09
C MET A 12 -17.32 0.73 3.87
N LEU A 13 -18.41 0.11 3.38
CA LEU A 13 -18.39 -0.73 2.18
C LEU A 13 -18.02 0.05 0.93
N GLN A 14 -18.53 1.28 0.78
CA GLN A 14 -18.15 2.16 -0.32
C GLN A 14 -16.66 2.51 -0.28
N ARG A 15 -16.14 2.86 0.91
CA ARG A 15 -14.70 3.14 1.11
C ARG A 15 -13.83 1.91 0.82
N ALA A 16 -14.24 0.73 1.28
CA ALA A 16 -13.55 -0.52 0.98
C ALA A 16 -13.55 -0.83 -0.52
N GLY A 17 -14.69 -0.59 -1.19
CA GLY A 17 -14.82 -0.73 -2.64
C GLY A 17 -13.87 0.18 -3.40
N ALA A 18 -13.82 1.47 -3.03
CA ALA A 18 -12.92 2.44 -3.65
C ALA A 18 -11.44 2.10 -3.44
N ILE A 19 -11.06 1.68 -2.23
CA ILE A 19 -9.67 1.23 -1.95
C ILE A 19 -9.33 0.00 -2.80
N ARG A 20 -10.22 -0.98 -2.87
CA ARG A 20 -10.02 -2.19 -3.69
C ARG A 20 -9.82 -1.85 -5.16
N GLU A 21 -10.70 -1.03 -5.73
CA GLU A 21 -10.61 -0.61 -7.13
C GLU A 21 -9.32 0.14 -7.40
N ARG A 22 -8.90 1.03 -6.49
CA ARG A 22 -7.62 1.71 -6.62
C ARG A 22 -6.43 0.76 -6.56
N LEU A 23 -6.42 -0.18 -5.61
CA LEU A 23 -5.36 -1.19 -5.49
C LEU A 23 -5.26 -2.07 -6.73
N ILE A 24 -6.39 -2.46 -7.33
CA ILE A 24 -6.40 -3.21 -8.60
C ILE A 24 -5.79 -2.36 -9.72
N GLY A 25 -6.23 -1.10 -9.87
CA GLY A 25 -5.67 -0.21 -10.89
C GLY A 25 -4.18 0.05 -10.72
N LEU A 26 -3.68 0.06 -9.48
CA LEU A 26 -2.26 0.21 -9.18
C LEU A 26 -1.41 -1.00 -9.61
N VAL A 27 -2.00 -2.20 -9.72
CA VAL A 27 -1.29 -3.36 -10.28
C VAL A 27 -1.02 -3.14 -11.76
N ASP A 28 -2.01 -2.65 -12.51
CA ASP A 28 -1.85 -2.35 -13.93
C ASP A 28 -0.89 -1.16 -14.13
N GLU A 29 -1.03 -0.10 -13.33
CA GLU A 29 -0.13 1.07 -13.39
C GLU A 29 1.33 0.72 -13.07
N ASP A 30 1.58 -0.19 -12.11
CA ASP A 30 2.94 -0.66 -11.80
C ASP A 30 3.55 -1.42 -12.99
N ALA A 31 2.76 -2.28 -13.63
CA ALA A 31 3.19 -3.01 -14.82
C ALA A 31 3.46 -2.07 -16.01
N GLU A 32 2.60 -1.08 -16.24
CA GLU A 32 2.77 -0.07 -17.28
C GLU A 32 3.99 0.82 -17.02
N ALA A 33 4.21 1.24 -15.76
CA ALA A 33 5.36 2.06 -15.37
C ALA A 33 6.70 1.30 -15.48
N PHE A 34 6.68 -0.03 -15.40
CA PHE A 34 7.88 -0.84 -15.58
C PHE A 34 8.34 -0.93 -17.04
N GLU A 35 7.43 -0.84 -18.02
CA GLU A 35 7.78 -1.00 -19.44
C GLU A 35 8.80 0.05 -19.94
N PRO A 36 8.64 1.37 -19.66
CA PRO A 36 9.67 2.37 -19.96
C PRO A 36 11.01 2.10 -19.27
N LEU A 37 11.00 1.68 -18.00
CA LEU A 37 12.21 1.37 -17.24
C LEU A 37 12.96 0.17 -17.84
N SER A 38 12.22 -0.86 -18.23
CA SER A 38 12.76 -2.03 -18.94
C SER A 38 13.44 -1.63 -20.25
N ARG A 39 12.80 -0.79 -21.07
CA ARG A 39 13.41 -0.26 -22.30
C ARG A 39 14.66 0.57 -22.02
N ALA A 40 14.64 1.39 -20.96
CA ALA A 40 15.77 2.24 -20.58
C ALA A 40 17.03 1.41 -20.22
N TYR A 41 16.87 0.21 -19.64
CA TYR A 41 18.01 -0.68 -19.38
C TYR A 41 18.72 -1.14 -20.66
N GLY A 42 18.01 -1.23 -21.78
CA GLY A 42 18.54 -1.64 -23.09
C GLY A 42 19.33 -0.57 -23.83
N ILE A 43 19.30 0.69 -23.38
CA ILE A 43 20.07 1.78 -24.01
C ILE A 43 21.58 1.50 -23.84
N PRO A 44 22.42 1.65 -24.90
CA PRO A 44 23.87 1.46 -24.81
C PRO A 44 24.53 2.31 -23.72
N LYS A 45 25.50 1.74 -22.99
CA LYS A 45 26.08 2.39 -21.80
C LYS A 45 26.78 3.73 -22.09
N ASP A 46 27.24 3.91 -23.31
CA ASP A 46 27.93 5.08 -23.85
C ASP A 46 26.98 6.12 -24.44
N ASP A 47 25.67 5.84 -24.52
CA ASP A 47 24.69 6.80 -24.97
C ASP A 47 24.51 7.93 -23.93
N PRO A 48 24.72 9.20 -24.32
CA PRO A 48 24.65 10.33 -23.39
C PRO A 48 23.26 10.57 -22.80
N THR A 49 22.19 10.03 -23.41
CA THR A 49 20.81 10.18 -22.95
C THR A 49 20.41 9.12 -21.91
N ARG A 50 21.14 7.99 -21.86
CA ARG A 50 20.79 6.82 -21.05
C ARG A 50 20.50 7.15 -19.60
N ASP A 51 21.35 7.97 -19.02
CA ASP A 51 21.31 8.33 -17.61
C ASP A 51 20.06 9.15 -17.26
N ALA A 52 19.70 10.10 -18.11
CA ALA A 52 18.50 10.91 -17.93
C ALA A 52 17.22 10.08 -18.14
N VAL A 53 17.21 9.18 -19.13
CA VAL A 53 16.07 8.30 -19.41
C VAL A 53 15.86 7.29 -18.28
N LEU A 54 16.93 6.66 -17.78
CA LEU A 54 16.84 5.75 -16.63
C LEU A 54 16.33 6.48 -15.39
N GLU A 55 16.86 7.67 -15.10
CA GLU A 55 16.43 8.45 -13.93
C GLU A 55 14.93 8.78 -14.00
N GLN A 56 14.44 9.26 -15.15
CA GLN A 56 13.02 9.57 -15.33
C GLN A 56 12.14 8.33 -15.23
N ALA A 57 12.55 7.22 -15.86
CA ALA A 57 11.79 5.98 -15.82
C ALA A 57 11.74 5.38 -14.41
N THR A 58 12.85 5.39 -13.66
CA THR A 58 12.87 4.92 -12.27
C THR A 58 12.00 5.81 -11.37
N LYS A 59 12.03 7.14 -11.55
CA LYS A 59 11.13 8.05 -10.80
C LYS A 59 9.66 7.71 -11.05
N ALA A 60 9.28 7.44 -12.30
CA ALA A 60 7.92 7.02 -12.64
C ALA A 60 7.56 5.67 -12.01
N ALA A 61 8.48 4.70 -12.04
CA ALA A 61 8.29 3.37 -11.44
C ALA A 61 8.17 3.39 -9.90
N CYS A 62 8.60 4.46 -9.21
CA CYS A 62 8.37 4.62 -7.77
C CYS A 62 6.92 5.01 -7.43
N VAL A 63 6.15 5.56 -8.37
CA VAL A 63 4.85 6.19 -8.07
C VAL A 63 3.80 5.16 -7.65
N ALA A 64 3.62 4.09 -8.44
CA ALA A 64 2.59 3.10 -8.17
C ALA A 64 2.85 2.32 -6.86
N PRO A 65 4.06 1.83 -6.55
CA PRO A 65 4.35 1.18 -5.26
C PRO A 65 4.10 2.09 -4.06
N MET A 66 4.48 3.37 -4.13
CA MET A 66 4.22 4.34 -3.05
C MET A 66 2.73 4.55 -2.82
N GLU A 67 1.95 4.73 -3.90
CA GLU A 67 0.51 4.88 -3.78
C GLU A 67 -0.17 3.59 -3.27
N MET A 68 0.35 2.42 -3.65
CA MET A 68 -0.12 1.14 -3.14
C MET A 68 0.04 1.04 -1.62
N MET A 69 1.21 1.40 -1.09
CA MET A 69 1.42 1.47 0.36
C MET A 69 0.41 2.41 1.05
N ARG A 70 0.19 3.61 0.50
CA ARG A 70 -0.77 4.58 1.05
C ARG A 70 -2.20 4.03 1.06
N GLN A 71 -2.63 3.33 0.01
CA GLN A 71 -3.95 2.71 -0.03
C GLN A 71 -4.07 1.54 0.96
N ILE A 72 -3.01 0.77 1.16
CA ILE A 72 -2.98 -0.29 2.17
C ILE A 72 -3.08 0.30 3.58
N CYS A 73 -2.38 1.39 3.89
CA CYS A 73 -2.54 2.14 5.15
C CYS A 73 -4.00 2.54 5.38
N ARG A 74 -4.68 3.11 4.36
CA ARG A 74 -6.11 3.44 4.43
C ARG A 74 -7.00 2.23 4.67
N SER A 75 -6.65 1.06 4.11
CA SER A 75 -7.38 -0.18 4.40
C SER A 75 -7.25 -0.61 5.86
N ILE A 76 -6.06 -0.45 6.46
CA ILE A 76 -5.80 -0.78 7.87
C ILE A 76 -6.62 0.14 8.79
N ASP A 77 -6.68 1.44 8.48
CA ASP A 77 -7.55 2.37 9.20
C ASP A 77 -9.03 1.97 9.13
N LEU A 78 -9.49 1.58 7.93
CA LEU A 78 -10.87 1.14 7.73
C LEU A 78 -11.17 -0.17 8.47
N LEU A 79 -10.22 -1.12 8.49
CA LEU A 79 -10.34 -2.38 9.22
C LEU A 79 -10.40 -2.15 10.73
N GLU A 80 -9.60 -1.22 11.27
CA GLU A 80 -9.71 -0.80 12.67
C GLU A 80 -11.12 -0.25 12.98
N GLU A 81 -11.63 0.65 12.13
CA GLU A 81 -12.96 1.23 12.30
C GLU A 81 -14.06 0.16 12.23
N MET A 82 -13.98 -0.75 11.26
CA MET A 82 -14.87 -1.92 11.13
C MET A 82 -14.78 -2.84 12.35
N GLY A 83 -13.60 -3.02 12.92
CA GLY A 83 -13.41 -3.80 14.15
C GLY A 83 -14.07 -3.17 15.37
N GLN A 84 -14.17 -1.83 15.42
CA GLN A 84 -14.81 -1.12 16.53
C GLN A 84 -16.35 -1.08 16.42
N LYS A 85 -16.87 -0.96 15.20
CA LYS A 85 -18.31 -0.75 14.93
C LYS A 85 -19.05 -1.99 14.40
N GLY A 86 -18.32 -2.99 13.90
CA GLY A 86 -18.87 -4.14 13.22
C GLY A 86 -19.62 -5.11 14.14
N SER A 87 -20.60 -5.82 13.56
CA SER A 87 -21.29 -6.92 14.25
C SER A 87 -20.31 -8.05 14.60
N LYS A 88 -20.64 -8.86 15.63
CA LYS A 88 -19.86 -10.06 15.99
C LYS A 88 -19.60 -11.01 14.81
N MET A 89 -20.44 -10.99 13.76
CA MET A 89 -20.31 -11.87 12.60
C MET A 89 -19.17 -11.51 11.64
N LEU A 90 -18.66 -10.26 11.66
CA LEU A 90 -17.59 -9.79 10.76
C LEU A 90 -16.21 -9.72 11.42
N VAL A 91 -16.12 -10.08 12.71
CA VAL A 91 -14.91 -9.89 13.52
C VAL A 91 -13.72 -10.69 12.96
N SER A 92 -13.93 -11.93 12.48
CA SER A 92 -12.85 -12.72 11.88
C SER A 92 -12.31 -12.12 10.59
N ASP A 93 -13.19 -11.59 9.73
CA ASP A 93 -12.80 -11.01 8.44
C ASP A 93 -11.96 -9.75 8.62
N VAL A 94 -12.26 -8.95 9.65
CA VAL A 94 -11.44 -7.79 10.03
C VAL A 94 -10.02 -8.22 10.41
N GLY A 95 -9.87 -9.25 11.25
CA GLY A 95 -8.55 -9.72 11.68
C GLY A 95 -7.74 -10.32 10.54
N CYS A 96 -8.37 -11.15 9.70
CA CYS A 96 -7.76 -11.68 8.48
C CYS A 96 -7.32 -10.56 7.54
N GLY A 97 -8.21 -9.58 7.29
CA GLY A 97 -7.93 -8.42 6.47
C GLY A 97 -6.74 -7.62 6.98
N ALA A 98 -6.63 -7.41 8.29
CA ALA A 98 -5.53 -6.67 8.89
C ALA A 98 -4.18 -7.37 8.70
N LEU A 99 -4.13 -8.69 8.90
CA LEU A 99 -2.91 -9.48 8.66
C LEU A 99 -2.48 -9.45 7.18
N LEU A 100 -3.45 -9.59 6.26
CA LEU A 100 -3.18 -9.52 4.83
C LEU A 100 -2.71 -8.12 4.41
N ALA A 101 -3.34 -7.07 4.93
CA ALA A 101 -2.94 -5.69 4.67
C ALA A 101 -1.53 -5.40 5.19
N ARG A 102 -1.17 -5.91 6.38
CA ARG A 102 0.21 -5.81 6.88
C ARG A 102 1.20 -6.46 5.92
N ALA A 103 0.95 -7.71 5.53
CA ALA A 103 1.83 -8.44 4.62
C ALA A 103 1.95 -7.72 3.26
N ALA A 104 0.84 -7.16 2.75
CA ALA A 104 0.83 -6.37 1.53
C ALA A 104 1.66 -5.08 1.68
N LEU A 105 1.59 -4.39 2.82
CA LEU A 105 2.38 -3.19 3.09
C LEU A 105 3.89 -3.49 3.10
N GLU A 106 4.27 -4.56 3.78
CA GLU A 106 5.65 -5.05 3.84
C GLU A 106 6.15 -5.52 2.46
N ALA A 107 5.28 -6.11 1.63
CA ALA A 107 5.65 -6.53 0.28
C ALA A 107 5.79 -5.32 -0.68
N ALA A 108 4.86 -4.37 -0.64
CA ALA A 108 4.89 -3.18 -1.49
C ALA A 108 6.12 -2.29 -1.21
N SER A 109 6.57 -2.22 0.04
CA SER A 109 7.78 -1.47 0.40
C SER A 109 9.04 -1.99 -0.30
N MET A 110 9.12 -3.31 -0.54
CA MET A 110 10.25 -3.90 -1.24
C MET A 110 10.38 -3.34 -2.66
N ASN A 111 9.25 -3.13 -3.36
CA ASN A 111 9.25 -2.54 -4.70
C ASN A 111 9.71 -1.07 -4.66
N VAL A 112 9.33 -0.31 -3.63
CA VAL A 112 9.85 1.05 -3.41
C VAL A 112 11.36 1.01 -3.25
N PHE A 113 11.89 0.21 -2.32
CA PHE A 113 13.33 0.16 -2.04
C PHE A 113 14.17 -0.32 -3.21
N VAL A 114 13.65 -1.26 -4.01
CA VAL A 114 14.32 -1.71 -5.25
C VAL A 114 14.48 -0.55 -6.23
N ASN A 115 13.43 0.24 -6.44
CA ASN A 115 13.46 1.38 -7.36
C ASN A 115 14.31 2.53 -6.81
N THR A 116 14.14 2.93 -5.54
CA THR A 116 14.89 4.03 -4.93
C THR A 116 16.40 3.75 -4.84
N LYS A 117 16.81 2.49 -4.69
CA LYS A 117 18.22 2.09 -4.74
C LYS A 117 18.90 2.44 -6.07
N THR A 118 18.15 2.49 -7.16
CA THR A 118 18.67 2.78 -8.50
C THR A 118 18.54 4.26 -8.90
N LEU A 119 17.81 5.07 -8.13
CA LEU A 119 17.71 6.52 -8.33
C LEU A 119 19.07 7.20 -8.07
N ARG A 120 19.44 8.10 -8.98
CA ARG A 120 20.60 8.99 -8.83
C ARG A 120 20.26 10.21 -8.01
N ASP A 121 19.04 10.72 -8.13
CA ASP A 121 18.51 11.75 -7.24
C ASP A 121 18.35 11.18 -5.83
N ARG A 122 19.42 11.30 -5.04
CA ARG A 122 19.49 10.71 -3.71
C ARG A 122 18.60 11.41 -2.70
N ASP A 123 18.38 12.71 -2.84
CA ASP A 123 17.48 13.46 -1.96
C ASP A 123 16.03 12.99 -2.15
N HIS A 124 15.61 12.79 -3.40
CA HIS A 124 14.30 12.22 -3.69
C HIS A 124 14.18 10.76 -3.19
N ALA A 125 15.21 9.94 -3.41
CA ALA A 125 15.23 8.56 -2.91
C ALA A 125 15.06 8.51 -1.37
N VAL A 126 15.83 9.30 -0.63
CA VAL A 126 15.74 9.36 0.84
C VAL A 126 14.37 9.84 1.31
N MET A 127 13.75 10.80 0.61
CA MET A 127 12.39 11.24 0.93
C MET A 127 11.37 10.10 0.82
N LEU A 128 11.41 9.33 -0.28
CA LEU A 128 10.50 8.21 -0.50
C LEU A 128 10.76 7.07 0.49
N GLU A 129 12.03 6.76 0.76
CA GLU A 129 12.43 5.76 1.75
C GLU A 129 11.95 6.14 3.15
N ALA A 130 12.07 7.41 3.54
CA ALA A 130 11.58 7.89 4.83
C ALA A 130 10.05 7.81 4.96
N GLU A 131 9.31 8.14 3.90
CA GLU A 131 7.84 7.98 3.88
C GLU A 131 7.44 6.50 3.97
N CYS A 132 8.14 5.63 3.24
CA CYS A 132 7.98 4.17 3.29
C CYS A 132 8.20 3.61 4.70
N ASP A 133 9.33 3.97 5.33
CA ASP A 133 9.67 3.55 6.69
C ASP A 133 8.66 4.07 7.72
N ALA A 134 8.20 5.32 7.58
CA ALA A 134 7.17 5.88 8.45
C ALA A 134 5.84 5.12 8.36
N MET A 135 5.43 4.72 7.15
CA MET A 135 4.24 3.89 6.94
C MET A 135 4.41 2.52 7.59
N LEU A 136 5.55 1.84 7.39
CA LEU A 136 5.84 0.53 8.00
C LEU A 136 5.82 0.60 9.53
N ALA A 137 6.51 1.60 10.10
CA ALA A 137 6.60 1.79 11.55
C ALA A 137 5.24 2.11 12.20
N SER A 138 4.35 2.80 11.48
CA SER A 138 3.04 3.19 12.01
C SER A 138 1.98 2.12 11.80
N TYR A 139 1.92 1.53 10.61
CA TYR A 139 0.80 0.68 10.19
C TYR A 139 1.05 -0.82 10.37
N GLY A 140 2.32 -1.27 10.39
CA GLY A 140 2.65 -2.66 10.73
C GLY A 140 2.13 -3.04 12.13
N PRO A 141 2.52 -2.30 13.20
CA PRO A 141 2.02 -2.54 14.55
C PRO A 141 0.51 -2.34 14.67
N LYS A 142 -0.06 -1.35 13.97
CA LYS A 142 -1.51 -1.09 13.99
C LYS A 142 -2.30 -2.29 13.44
N ALA A 143 -1.90 -2.83 12.30
CA ALA A 143 -2.56 -3.99 11.71
C ALA A 143 -2.43 -5.24 12.60
N GLU A 144 -1.26 -5.43 13.23
CA GLU A 144 -1.06 -6.51 14.20
C GLU A 144 -1.96 -6.36 15.42
N GLN A 145 -2.12 -5.15 15.95
CA GLN A 145 -3.01 -4.87 17.07
C GLN A 145 -4.48 -5.16 16.71
N VAL A 146 -4.95 -4.74 15.53
CA VAL A 146 -6.31 -5.04 15.06
C VAL A 146 -6.55 -6.54 15.00
N ALA A 147 -5.60 -7.31 14.46
CA ALA A 147 -5.70 -8.76 14.39
C ALA A 147 -5.67 -9.42 15.79
N ALA A 148 -4.83 -8.91 16.70
CA ALA A 148 -4.75 -9.39 18.07
C ALA A 148 -6.05 -9.15 18.84
N ASP A 149 -6.65 -7.96 18.71
CA ASP A 149 -7.93 -7.60 19.32
C ASP A 149 -9.05 -8.52 18.84
N VAL A 150 -9.08 -8.80 17.54
CA VAL A 150 -10.00 -9.77 16.93
C VAL A 150 -9.79 -11.16 17.53
N MET A 151 -8.56 -11.64 17.62
CA MET A 151 -8.24 -12.96 18.17
C MET A 151 -8.65 -13.09 19.64
N MET A 152 -8.46 -12.06 20.45
CA MET A 152 -8.93 -12.02 21.84
C MET A 152 -10.46 -12.16 21.91
N ARG A 153 -11.20 -11.45 21.05
CA ARG A 153 -12.67 -11.50 21.00
C ARG A 153 -13.24 -12.82 20.49
N ILE A 154 -12.53 -13.53 19.61
CA ILE A 154 -12.97 -14.83 19.07
C ILE A 154 -12.72 -15.96 20.08
N ARG A 155 -11.65 -15.83 20.88
CA ARG A 155 -11.25 -16.86 21.87
C ARG A 155 -11.85 -16.66 23.26
N GLY A 156 -12.29 -15.46 23.60
CA GLY A 156 -12.98 -15.13 24.86
C GLY A 156 -14.47 -15.35 24.77
#